data_AF-A0A2E7BSG2-F1
#
_entry.id   AF-A0A2E7BSG2-F1
#
_cell.length_a   1.000
_cell.length_b   1.000
_cell.length_c   1.000
_cell.angle_alpha   90.00
_cell.angle_beta   90.00
_cell.angle_gamma   90.00
#
_symmetry.space_group_name_H-M   'P 1'
#
loop_
_entity.id
_entity.type
_entity.pdbx_description
1 polymer ?
#
loop_
_entity_poly.entity_id
_entity_poly.type
_entity_poly.pdbx_seq_one_letter_code
_entity_poly.pdbx_strand_id
1 'polypeptide(L)'
;MLHRFAPYFLVVCVVITGCGDPCEDLGTRVCSCRDSRSEVNLCVSQMQARMDLGAASEGAQGLCLERLETCDCDALARGDWAACGLAEAPCSESEGC
;
A
#
# COMPACT_ATOMS: atom_id res chain seq x y z
N MET A 1 2.09 -49.99 11.17
CA MET A 1 0.88 -49.40 11.78
C MET A 1 1.02 -47.89 11.71
N LEU A 2 0.07 -47.26 11.02
CA LEU A 2 -0.05 -45.82 10.73
C LEU A 2 -0.29 -44.99 12.00
N HIS A 3 -0.12 -43.66 11.87
CA HIS A 3 -0.37 -42.54 12.82
C HIS A 3 0.85 -42.18 13.69
N ARG A 4 1.39 -40.96 13.67
CA ARG A 4 0.69 -39.68 13.61
C ARG A 4 1.63 -38.57 13.10
N PHE A 5 1.16 -37.92 12.04
CA PHE A 5 1.51 -36.57 11.62
C PHE A 5 1.54 -35.59 12.79
N ALA A 6 2.57 -34.73 12.86
CA ALA A 6 2.41 -33.28 12.75
C ALA A 6 3.76 -32.61 13.12
N PRO A 7 4.41 -31.89 12.20
CA PRO A 7 5.58 -31.09 12.54
C PRO A 7 5.15 -30.00 13.53
N TYR A 8 5.89 -29.88 14.63
CA TYR A 8 5.76 -28.79 15.58
C TYR A 8 6.32 -27.51 14.91
N PHE A 9 5.59 -27.02 13.91
CA PHE A 9 5.82 -25.76 13.23
C PHE A 9 5.30 -24.67 14.18
N LEU A 10 6.12 -24.36 15.18
CA LEU A 10 5.86 -23.30 16.14
C LEU A 10 6.13 -21.96 15.43
N VAL A 11 5.16 -21.55 14.61
CA VAL A 11 5.13 -20.22 13.99
C VAL A 11 4.89 -19.23 15.11
N VAL A 12 5.98 -18.63 15.57
CA VAL A 12 5.95 -17.39 16.32
C VAL A 12 5.34 -16.36 15.38
N CYS A 13 4.05 -16.05 15.59
CA CYS A 13 3.40 -14.87 15.02
C CYS A 13 4.14 -13.66 15.58
N VAL A 14 5.15 -13.18 14.85
CA VAL A 14 5.67 -11.83 15.00
C VAL A 14 4.51 -10.92 14.59
N VAL A 15 3.75 -10.48 15.58
CA VAL A 15 2.83 -9.36 15.43
C VAL A 15 3.74 -8.15 15.26
N ILE A 16 4.08 -7.85 14.00
CA ILE A 16 4.70 -6.59 13.64
C ILE A 16 3.59 -5.55 13.84
N THR A 17 3.39 -5.09 15.07
CA THR A 17 2.80 -3.77 15.28
C THR A 17 3.84 -2.78 14.79
N GLY A 18 3.96 -2.66 13.48
CA GLY A 18 4.62 -1.52 12.88
C GLY A 18 3.82 -0.31 13.36
N CYS A 19 4.43 0.56 14.14
CA CYS A 19 3.92 1.90 14.42
C CYS A 19 4.02 2.78 13.14
N GLY A 20 3.77 2.20 11.97
CA GLY A 20 3.73 2.86 10.67
C GLY A 20 2.29 2.82 10.19
N ASP A 21 1.77 3.96 9.76
CA ASP A 21 0.43 4.04 9.22
C ASP A 21 0.41 3.23 7.91
N PRO A 22 -0.34 2.13 7.80
CA PRO A 22 -0.27 1.26 6.62
C PRO A 22 -0.74 1.97 5.35
N CYS A 23 -1.52 3.05 5.49
CA CYS A 23 -1.88 3.89 4.36
C CYS A 23 -0.70 4.77 3.89
N GLU A 24 0.19 5.18 4.80
CA GLU A 24 1.44 5.87 4.46
C GLU A 24 2.41 4.92 3.71
N ASP A 25 2.55 3.69 4.18
CA ASP A 25 3.37 2.67 3.52
C ASP A 25 2.82 2.32 2.13
N LEU A 26 1.50 2.11 2.02
CA LEU A 26 0.82 1.88 0.74
C LEU A 26 1.06 3.04 -0.22
N GLY A 27 0.90 4.26 0.28
CA GLY A 27 1.11 5.47 -0.47
C GLY A 27 2.53 5.63 -0.98
N THR A 28 3.50 5.40 -0.11
CA THR A 28 4.92 5.43 -0.45
C THR A 28 5.25 4.39 -1.53
N ARG A 29 4.67 3.18 -1.42
CA ARG A 29 4.84 2.12 -2.42
C ARG A 29 4.28 2.54 -3.78
N VAL A 30 3.06 3.08 -3.83
CA VAL A 30 2.48 3.63 -5.07
C VAL A 30 3.36 4.73 -5.66
N CYS A 31 3.85 5.66 -4.84
CA CYS A 31 4.68 6.76 -5.30
C CYS A 31 6.06 6.29 -5.80
N SER A 32 6.60 5.20 -5.24
CA SER A 32 7.86 4.61 -5.69
C SER A 32 7.79 4.01 -7.10
N CYS A 33 6.59 3.73 -7.60
CA CYS A 33 6.37 3.18 -8.93
C CYS A 33 6.37 4.23 -10.05
N ARG A 34 6.65 5.51 -9.72
CA ARG A 34 6.69 6.61 -10.71
C ARG A 34 8.01 6.61 -11.50
N ASP A 35 7.92 6.95 -12.78
CA ASP A 35 9.06 6.93 -13.71
C ASP A 35 10.15 7.95 -13.37
N SER A 36 9.78 9.12 -12.84
CA SER A 36 10.74 10.16 -12.49
C SER A 36 10.78 10.47 -10.99
N ARG A 37 11.98 10.79 -10.49
CA ARG A 37 12.19 11.23 -9.10
C ARG A 37 11.37 12.47 -8.74
N SER A 38 11.10 13.33 -9.72
CA SER A 38 10.24 14.51 -9.54
C SER A 38 8.79 14.11 -9.26
N GLU A 39 8.25 13.15 -10.00
CA GLU A 39 6.90 12.61 -9.78
C GLU A 39 6.79 11.83 -8.47
N VAL A 40 7.84 11.08 -8.08
CA VAL A 40 7.90 10.43 -6.76
C VAL A 40 7.74 11.47 -5.65
N ASN A 41 8.53 12.55 -5.69
CA ASN A 41 8.49 13.60 -4.68
C ASN A 41 7.14 14.33 -4.64
N LEU A 42 6.57 14.64 -5.81
CA LEU A 42 5.23 15.24 -5.92
C LEU A 42 4.17 14.33 -5.31
N CYS A 43 4.20 13.04 -5.65
CA CYS A 43 3.27 12.05 -5.13
C CYS A 43 3.34 11.92 -3.60
N VAL A 44 4.55 11.78 -3.04
CA VAL A 44 4.75 11.69 -1.59
C VAL A 44 4.27 12.96 -0.89
N SER A 45 4.60 14.13 -1.44
CA SER A 45 4.15 15.41 -0.87
C SER A 45 2.63 15.57 -0.89
N GLN A 46 1.96 15.14 -1.96
CA GLN A 46 0.50 15.16 -2.04
C GLN A 46 -0.13 14.19 -1.05
N MET A 47 0.42 12.98 -0.89
CA MET A 47 -0.10 12.02 0.09
C MET A 47 0.10 12.49 1.53
N GLN A 48 1.27 13.03 1.89
CA GLN A 48 1.49 13.63 3.20
C GLN A 48 0.49 14.75 3.48
N ALA A 49 0.26 15.65 2.52
CA ALA A 49 -0.74 16.70 2.68
C ALA A 49 -2.16 16.16 2.87
N ARG A 50 -2.51 14.98 2.34
CA ARG A 50 -3.80 14.31 2.57
C ARG A 50 -3.88 13.64 3.93
N MET A 51 -2.79 13.04 4.40
CA MET A 51 -2.72 12.41 5.73
C MET A 51 -2.73 13.44 6.85
N ASP A 52 -2.11 14.60 6.64
CA ASP A 52 -2.16 15.74 7.57
C ASP A 52 -3.58 16.31 7.74
N LEU A 53 -4.45 16.15 6.72
CA LEU A 53 -5.85 16.57 6.80
C LEU A 53 -6.71 15.62 7.65
N GLY A 54 -6.21 14.44 8.01
CA GLY A 54 -6.88 13.50 8.90
C GLY A 54 -6.27 12.12 8.85
N ALA A 55 -5.91 11.58 10.01
CA ALA A 55 -5.42 10.22 10.14
C ALA A 55 -6.48 9.21 9.65
N ALA A 56 -6.02 8.16 8.98
CA ALA A 56 -6.88 7.08 8.52
C ALA A 56 -7.57 6.42 9.74
N SER A 57 -8.90 6.27 9.67
CA SER A 57 -9.64 5.50 10.69
C SER A 57 -9.13 4.06 10.73
N GLU A 58 -9.27 3.35 11.86
CA GLU A 58 -8.80 1.96 12.01
C GLU A 58 -9.32 1.03 10.90
N GLY A 59 -10.56 1.22 10.46
CA GLY A 59 -11.12 0.50 9.31
C GLY A 59 -10.43 0.82 7.98
N ALA A 60 -9.99 2.06 7.77
CA ALA A 60 -9.22 2.46 6.59
C ALA A 60 -7.79 1.90 6.65
N GLN A 61 -7.18 1.86 7.83
CA GLN A 61 -5.86 1.23 8.03
C GLN A 61 -5.88 -0.27 7.69
N GLY A 62 -6.94 -0.98 8.09
CA GLY A 62 -7.12 -2.39 7.72
C GLY A 62 -7.24 -2.60 6.21
N LEU A 63 -7.96 -1.72 5.51
CA LEU A 63 -8.03 -1.74 4.05
C LEU A 63 -6.67 -1.47 3.42
N CYS A 64 -5.92 -0.48 3.90
CA CYS A 64 -4.58 -0.20 3.39
C CYS A 64 -3.62 -1.38 3.58
N LEU A 65 -3.72 -2.08 4.72
CA LEU A 65 -2.93 -3.28 5.01
C LEU A 65 -3.24 -4.43 4.04
N GLU A 66 -4.52 -4.65 3.74
CA GLU A 66 -4.95 -5.63 2.73
C GLU A 66 -4.43 -5.25 1.33
N ARG A 67 -4.49 -3.95 0.98
CA ARG A 67 -3.99 -3.47 -0.32
C ARG A 67 -2.48 -3.48 -0.43
N LEU A 68 -1.74 -3.39 0.68
CA LEU A 68 -0.28 -3.54 0.66
C LEU A 68 0.17 -4.92 0.15
N GLU A 69 -0.66 -5.95 0.31
CA GLU A 69 -0.37 -7.30 -0.20
C GLU A 69 -0.66 -7.43 -1.70
N THR A 70 -1.59 -6.63 -2.24
CA THR A 70 -2.04 -6.72 -3.65
C THR A 70 -1.52 -5.59 -4.55
N CYS A 71 -1.01 -4.51 -3.96
CA CYS A 71 -0.53 -3.33 -4.67
C CYS A 71 0.92 -3.51 -5.09
N ASP A 72 1.12 -3.67 -6.40
CA ASP A 72 2.44 -3.71 -7.03
C ASP A 72 2.52 -2.76 -8.23
N CYS A 73 3.74 -2.34 -8.58
CA CYS A 73 3.97 -1.42 -9.70
C CYS A 73 3.45 -1.97 -11.03
N ASP A 74 3.48 -3.28 -11.22
CA ASP A 74 2.87 -3.94 -12.38
C ASP A 74 1.34 -3.77 -12.44
N ALA A 75 0.66 -3.78 -11.29
CA ALA A 75 -0.78 -3.54 -11.24
C ALA A 75 -1.09 -2.09 -11.64
N LEU A 76 -0.32 -1.14 -11.11
CA LEU A 76 -0.43 0.28 -11.46
C LEU A 76 -0.13 0.53 -12.95
N ALA A 77 0.92 -0.10 -13.48
CA ALA A 77 1.29 0.00 -14.90
C ALA A 77 0.22 -0.57 -15.85
N ARG A 78 -0.54 -1.58 -15.40
CA ARG A 78 -1.70 -2.13 -16.13
C ARG A 78 -2.99 -1.32 -15.95
N GLY A 79 -2.95 -0.25 -15.17
CA GLY A 79 -4.12 0.58 -14.85
C GLY A 79 -5.04 -0.02 -13.79
N ASP A 80 -4.58 -1.01 -13.02
CA ASP A 80 -5.32 -1.60 -11.90
C ASP A 80 -5.09 -0.78 -10.62
N TRP A 81 -5.54 0.48 -10.65
CA TRP A 81 -5.43 1.43 -9.53
C TRP A 81 -6.22 0.98 -8.30
N ALA A 82 -7.31 0.24 -8.55
CA ALA A 82 -8.16 -0.34 -7.52
C ALA A 82 -7.40 -1.36 -6.66
N ALA A 83 -6.42 -2.09 -7.22
CA ALA A 83 -5.54 -2.99 -6.45
C ALA A 83 -4.76 -2.26 -5.34
N CYS A 84 -4.55 -0.95 -5.49
CA CYS A 84 -3.89 -0.07 -4.53
C CYS A 84 -4.87 0.83 -3.75
N GLY A 85 -6.18 0.58 -3.83
CA GLY A 85 -7.19 1.37 -3.13
C GLY A 85 -7.40 2.77 -3.71
N LEU A 86 -6.91 3.03 -4.92
CA LEU A 86 -7.08 4.30 -5.61
C LEU A 86 -8.34 4.23 -6.49
N ALA A 87 -9.21 5.23 -6.36
CA ALA A 87 -10.43 5.32 -7.16
C ALA A 87 -10.16 5.63 -8.63
N GLU A 88 -9.06 6.33 -8.91
CA GLU A 88 -8.65 6.76 -10.25
C GLU A 88 -7.13 6.90 -10.30
N ALA A 89 -6.57 6.97 -11.52
CA ALA A 89 -5.17 7.32 -11.70
C ALA A 89 -4.94 8.72 -11.09
N PRO A 90 -3.95 8.91 -10.20
CA PRO A 90 -3.64 10.26 -9.76
C PRO A 90 -3.19 11.03 -10.99
N CYS A 91 -3.87 12.14 -11.30
CA CYS A 91 -3.63 12.97 -12.48
C CYS A 91 -2.12 13.11 -12.71
N SER A 92 -1.58 12.37 -13.68
CA SER A 92 -0.25 12.66 -14.20
C SER A 92 -0.37 13.95 -14.99
N GLU A 93 0.53 14.89 -14.76
CA GLU A 93 0.53 16.24 -15.36
C GLU A 93 0.53 16.22 -16.91
N SER A 94 0.66 15.04 -17.53
CA SER A 94 0.61 14.79 -18.97
C SER A 94 -0.79 14.71 -19.60
N GLU A 95 -1.88 14.55 -18.84
CA GLU A 95 -3.23 14.34 -19.42
C GLU A 95 -4.27 15.42 -19.11
N GLY A 96 -3.90 16.52 -18.46
CA GLY A 96 -4.81 17.68 -18.34
C GLY A 96 -6.07 17.37 -17.54
N CYS A 97 -5.88 17.30 -16.22
CA CYS A 97 -6.87 17.82 -15.26
C CYS A 97 -6.62 19.34 -15.14
#